data_AF-A0A8S9FWA2-F1
#
_entry.id   AF-A0A8S9FWA2-F1
#
_cell.length_a   1.000
_cell.length_b   1.000
_cell.length_c   1.000
_cell.angle_alpha   90.00
_cell.angle_beta   90.00
_cell.angle_gamma   90.00
#
_symmetry.space_group_name_H-M   'P 1'
#
loop_
_entity.id
_entity.type
_entity.pdbx_description
1 polymer ?
#
loop_
_entity_poly.entity_id
_entity_poly.type
_entity_poly.pdbx_seq_one_letter_code
_entity_poly.pdbx_strand_id
1 'polypeptide(L)'
;MPLSISVSEIEYGIEQEYTLLQKDIKWPVGWPVGGFPGPQGPYYCGVGADKAFGRDIVDSHYKACLYAGINVSGTNGEVMPGQWEFQVGPTVGIAAADQVWVARYILERITELAGVVLSLDPKPIPGDWNGAGAHTNYSTKSMREDGGYEVIKKAIEKLGLRHKEHISAYGEGNERRLTGKHETADINTFLWGVANRGASIRVGRDTEQAGKGYFEDRRPASNMNPYTVTSMIAETTILWKP
;
A
#
# COMPACT_ATOMS: atom_id res chain seq x y z
N MET A 1 -29.06 -19.10 5.64
CA MET A 1 -27.86 -19.95 5.45
C MET A 1 -26.63 -19.08 5.65
N PRO A 2 -25.64 -19.48 6.45
CA PRO A 2 -24.36 -18.78 6.42
C PRO A 2 -23.74 -19.06 5.05
N LEU A 3 -23.56 -18.02 4.24
CA LEU A 3 -22.76 -18.09 3.02
C LEU A 3 -21.35 -18.48 3.44
N SER A 4 -20.95 -19.73 3.17
CA SER A 4 -19.57 -20.16 3.30
C SER A 4 -18.77 -19.46 2.21
N ILE A 5 -18.19 -18.30 2.51
CA ILE A 5 -17.24 -17.64 1.61
C ILE A 5 -16.02 -18.55 1.56
N SER A 6 -15.71 -19.09 0.38
CA SER A 6 -14.49 -19.85 0.17
C SER A 6 -13.30 -18.89 0.17
N VAL A 7 -12.15 -19.31 0.70
CA VAL A 7 -10.89 -18.56 0.59
C VAL A 7 -10.56 -18.24 -0.87
N SER A 8 -11.00 -19.10 -1.81
CA SER A 8 -10.85 -18.90 -3.25
C SER A 8 -11.63 -17.72 -3.84
N GLU A 9 -12.44 -17.02 -3.04
CA GLU A 9 -13.29 -15.91 -3.48
C GLU A 9 -12.80 -14.53 -2.98
N ILE A 10 -11.71 -14.52 -2.19
CA ILE A 10 -11.11 -13.32 -1.61
C ILE A 10 -9.97 -12.85 -2.49
N GLU A 11 -10.01 -11.59 -2.92
CA GLU A 11 -8.96 -10.97 -3.73
C GLU A 11 -8.36 -9.76 -3.01
N TYR A 12 -7.04 -9.64 -3.10
CA TYR A 12 -6.26 -8.52 -2.61
C TYR A 12 -5.45 -7.88 -3.73
N GLY A 13 -5.32 -6.55 -3.69
CA GLY A 13 -4.31 -5.81 -4.44
C GLY A 13 -3.52 -4.93 -3.48
N ILE A 14 -2.21 -5.11 -3.39
CA ILE A 14 -1.38 -4.40 -2.41
C ILE A 14 -0.46 -3.43 -3.13
N GLU A 15 -0.54 -2.16 -2.75
CA GLU A 15 0.25 -1.02 -3.22
C GLU A 15 1.45 -0.83 -2.30
N GLN A 16 2.62 -1.37 -2.66
CA GLN A 16 3.82 -1.30 -1.84
C GLN A 16 4.64 -0.04 -2.17
N GLU A 17 4.58 0.96 -1.29
CA GLU A 17 5.49 2.11 -1.36
C GLU A 17 6.82 1.82 -0.67
N TYR A 18 7.90 2.44 -1.13
CA TYR A 18 9.24 2.32 -0.57
C TYR A 18 10.10 3.53 -0.93
N THR A 19 11.21 3.72 -0.20
CA THR A 19 12.16 4.80 -0.49
C THR A 19 13.56 4.24 -0.71
N LEU A 20 14.23 4.75 -1.76
CA LEU A 20 15.60 4.40 -2.09
C LEU A 20 16.56 5.33 -1.35
N LEU A 21 17.54 4.77 -0.64
CA LEU A 21 18.54 5.50 0.15
C LEU A 21 19.95 5.24 -0.36
N GLN A 22 20.79 6.27 -0.29
CA GLN A 22 22.22 6.21 -0.54
C GLN A 22 22.89 5.32 0.52
N LYS A 23 23.74 4.39 0.09
CA LYS A 23 24.27 3.31 0.92
C LYS A 23 24.96 3.77 2.20
N ASP A 24 25.87 4.74 2.08
CA ASP A 24 26.79 5.11 3.15
C ASP A 24 26.19 6.13 4.12
N ILE A 25 25.43 7.09 3.61
CA ILE A 25 24.87 8.19 4.41
C ILE A 25 23.40 7.98 4.79
N LYS A 26 22.74 6.94 4.27
CA LYS A 26 21.32 6.63 4.49
C LYS A 26 20.39 7.82 4.18
N TRP A 27 20.74 8.61 3.18
CA TRP A 27 19.97 9.76 2.69
C TRP A 27 19.26 9.42 1.38
N PRO A 28 18.08 9.98 1.06
CA PRO A 28 17.34 9.53 -0.12
C PRO A 28 18.12 9.72 -1.43
N VAL A 29 17.93 8.81 -2.37
CA VAL A 29 18.56 8.86 -3.69
C VAL A 29 18.05 10.09 -4.45
N GLY A 30 18.97 10.84 -5.06
CA GLY A 30 18.68 12.09 -5.76
C GLY A 30 18.69 13.35 -4.88
N TRP A 31 18.80 13.20 -3.56
CA TRP A 31 18.87 14.33 -2.65
C TRP A 31 20.31 14.84 -2.49
N PRO A 32 20.51 16.17 -2.35
CA PRO A 32 21.82 16.71 -2.03
C PRO A 32 22.25 16.26 -0.63
N VAL A 33 23.52 15.88 -0.47
CA VAL A 33 24.07 15.45 0.82
C VAL A 33 23.95 16.59 1.84
N GLY A 34 23.31 16.32 2.97
CA GLY A 34 23.07 17.33 4.01
C GLY A 34 22.04 18.40 3.65
N GLY A 35 21.28 18.20 2.56
CA GLY A 35 20.25 19.14 2.11
C GLY A 35 18.99 18.44 1.60
N PHE A 36 18.10 19.26 1.03
CA PHE A 36 16.81 18.84 0.51
C PHE A 36 16.69 19.25 -0.96
N PRO A 37 15.94 18.48 -1.78
CA PRO A 37 15.53 18.94 -3.10
C PRO A 37 14.47 20.05 -2.98
N GLY A 38 13.93 20.49 -4.12
CA GLY A 38 12.74 21.35 -4.13
C GLY A 38 11.53 20.70 -3.43
N PRO A 39 10.49 21.48 -3.10
CA PRO A 39 9.30 20.95 -2.44
C PRO A 39 8.57 19.91 -3.28
N GLN A 40 7.78 19.06 -2.62
CA GLN A 40 6.95 18.04 -3.28
C GLN A 40 5.99 18.64 -4.32
N GLY A 41 5.67 17.87 -5.35
CA GLY A 41 4.84 18.31 -6.47
C GLY A 41 5.29 17.75 -7.82
N PRO A 42 6.50 18.05 -8.30
CA PRO A 42 6.96 17.62 -9.62
C PRO A 42 7.38 16.15 -9.70
N TYR A 43 7.45 15.43 -8.57
CA TYR A 43 8.03 14.10 -8.46
C TYR A 43 7.04 12.97 -8.76
N TYR A 44 5.78 13.11 -8.31
CA TYR A 44 4.74 12.10 -8.53
C TYR A 44 4.54 11.86 -10.03
N CYS A 45 4.73 10.61 -10.46
CA CYS A 45 4.71 10.21 -11.87
C CYS A 45 5.62 11.06 -12.80
N GLY A 46 6.65 11.71 -12.24
CA GLY A 46 7.52 12.63 -12.95
C GLY A 46 8.47 11.93 -13.93
N VAL A 47 8.90 12.67 -14.96
CA VAL A 47 9.92 12.23 -15.94
C VAL A 47 10.99 13.31 -16.06
N GLY A 48 12.25 12.89 -16.13
CA GLY A 48 13.41 13.77 -16.19
C GLY A 48 14.44 13.44 -15.12
N ALA A 49 15.71 13.73 -15.41
CA ALA A 49 16.83 13.49 -14.50
C ALA A 49 16.75 14.30 -13.20
N ASP A 50 15.96 15.38 -13.19
CA ASP A 50 15.69 16.28 -12.07
C ASP A 50 14.47 15.86 -11.24
N LYS A 51 13.75 14.79 -11.62
CA LYS A 51 12.48 14.39 -11.01
C LYS A 51 12.42 12.92 -10.60
N ALA A 52 12.92 12.01 -11.44
CA ALA A 52 12.73 10.56 -11.28
C ALA A 52 14.03 9.83 -10.95
N PHE A 53 14.33 9.72 -9.66
CA PHE A 53 15.60 9.14 -9.18
C PHE A 53 15.48 7.63 -8.92
N GLY A 54 16.32 6.82 -9.56
CA GLY A 54 16.34 5.35 -9.37
C GLY A 54 15.37 4.56 -10.26
N ARG A 55 14.95 5.13 -11.40
CA ARG A 55 14.04 4.46 -12.36
C ARG A 55 14.60 3.15 -12.92
N ASP A 56 15.92 3.05 -13.06
CA ASP A 56 16.63 1.85 -13.48
C ASP A 56 16.39 0.66 -12.54
N ILE A 57 16.38 0.90 -11.22
CA ILE A 57 16.01 -0.10 -10.20
C ILE A 57 14.56 -0.52 -10.38
N VAL A 58 13.66 0.45 -10.54
CA VAL A 58 12.21 0.22 -10.65
C VAL A 58 11.87 -0.59 -11.91
N ASP A 59 12.38 -0.20 -13.07
CA ASP A 59 12.11 -0.90 -14.33
C ASP A 59 12.73 -2.30 -14.33
N SER A 60 13.89 -2.49 -13.69
CA SER A 60 14.51 -3.80 -13.50
C SER A 60 13.69 -4.69 -12.59
N HIS A 61 13.19 -4.15 -11.47
CA HIS A 61 12.31 -4.85 -10.54
C HIS A 61 11.00 -5.27 -11.19
N TYR A 62 10.38 -4.39 -11.95
CA TYR A 62 9.14 -4.66 -12.67
C TYR A 62 9.32 -5.85 -13.63
N LYS A 63 10.38 -5.83 -14.45
CA LYS A 63 10.71 -6.93 -15.37
C LYS A 63 11.03 -8.24 -14.64
N ALA A 64 11.77 -8.17 -13.53
CA ALA A 64 12.11 -9.34 -12.74
C ALA A 64 10.87 -9.97 -12.08
N CYS A 65 9.94 -9.16 -11.58
CA CYS A 65 8.67 -9.64 -11.04
C CYS A 65 7.83 -10.33 -12.12
N LEU A 66 7.69 -9.73 -13.30
CA LEU A 66 6.99 -10.35 -14.43
C LEU A 66 7.63 -11.68 -14.83
N TYR A 67 8.96 -11.74 -14.93
CA TYR A 67 9.68 -12.96 -15.26
C TYR A 67 9.51 -14.05 -14.20
N ALA A 68 9.47 -13.69 -12.92
CA ALA A 68 9.26 -14.61 -11.80
C ALA A 68 7.81 -15.11 -11.68
N GLY A 69 6.89 -14.59 -12.48
CA GLY A 69 5.46 -14.94 -12.40
C GLY A 69 4.72 -14.26 -11.24
N ILE A 70 5.27 -13.17 -10.68
CA ILE A 70 4.56 -12.32 -9.74
C ILE A 70 3.50 -11.54 -10.52
N ASN A 71 2.28 -11.49 -10.00
CA ASN A 71 1.18 -10.71 -10.58
C ASN A 71 1.35 -9.21 -10.27
N VAL A 72 2.46 -8.64 -10.71
CA VAL A 72 2.72 -7.20 -10.60
C VAL A 72 1.84 -6.47 -11.62
N SER A 73 0.98 -5.59 -11.14
CA SER A 73 -0.01 -4.90 -11.97
C SER A 73 0.43 -3.50 -12.40
N GLY A 74 1.40 -2.89 -11.71
CA GLY A 74 1.87 -1.56 -12.04
C GLY A 74 3.03 -1.08 -11.18
N THR A 75 3.51 0.12 -11.52
CA THR A 75 4.49 0.89 -10.75
C THR A 75 4.34 2.37 -11.07
N ASN A 76 4.70 3.24 -10.13
CA ASN A 76 4.76 4.69 -10.32
C ASN A 76 5.84 5.33 -9.44
N GLY A 77 6.30 6.51 -9.85
CA GLY A 77 7.07 7.39 -8.96
C GLY A 77 6.13 8.04 -7.95
N GLU A 78 6.52 8.03 -6.68
CA GLU A 78 5.70 8.57 -5.59
C GLU A 78 5.94 10.05 -5.34
N VAL A 79 5.17 10.63 -4.42
CA VAL A 79 5.18 12.07 -4.11
C VAL A 79 6.54 12.56 -3.60
N MET A 80 7.22 11.77 -2.77
CA MET A 80 8.55 12.12 -2.26
C MET A 80 9.63 11.75 -3.29
N PRO A 81 10.59 12.63 -3.59
CA PRO A 81 11.67 12.32 -4.52
C PRO A 81 12.53 11.14 -4.03
N GLY A 82 12.69 10.11 -4.86
CA GLY A 82 13.36 8.86 -4.49
C GLY A 82 12.44 7.82 -3.85
N GLN A 83 11.15 8.14 -3.68
CA GLN A 83 10.09 7.21 -3.32
C GLN A 83 9.41 6.64 -4.56
N TRP A 84 9.02 5.38 -4.49
CA TRP A 84 8.38 4.64 -5.57
C TRP A 84 7.34 3.67 -5.02
N GLU A 85 6.46 3.22 -5.90
CA GLU A 85 5.46 2.21 -5.60
C GLU A 85 5.47 1.08 -6.64
N PHE A 86 5.19 -0.14 -6.20
CA PHE A 86 4.76 -1.22 -7.09
C PHE A 86 3.47 -1.86 -6.55
N GLN A 87 2.61 -2.33 -7.45
CA GLN A 87 1.35 -2.96 -7.08
C GLN A 87 1.36 -4.46 -7.40
N VAL A 88 0.95 -5.30 -6.45
CA VAL A 88 0.77 -6.75 -6.65
C VAL A 88 -0.71 -7.08 -6.51
N GLY A 89 -1.28 -7.67 -7.56
CA GLY A 89 -2.65 -8.17 -7.57
C GLY A 89 -3.50 -7.63 -8.73
N PRO A 90 -4.77 -8.09 -8.84
CA PRO A 90 -5.50 -8.85 -7.83
C PRO A 90 -4.99 -10.29 -7.67
N THR A 91 -4.77 -10.72 -6.42
CA THR A 91 -4.29 -12.07 -6.09
C THR A 91 -5.17 -12.68 -4.99
N VAL A 92 -5.42 -13.98 -5.09
CA VAL A 92 -6.36 -14.69 -4.21
C VAL A 92 -5.71 -15.16 -2.92
N GLY A 93 -6.34 -14.83 -1.78
CA GLY A 93 -5.98 -15.36 -0.47
C GLY A 93 -4.49 -15.24 -0.12
N ILE A 94 -3.89 -16.36 0.31
CA ILE A 94 -2.51 -16.41 0.82
C ILE A 94 -1.47 -15.99 -0.23
N ALA A 95 -1.76 -16.23 -1.51
CA ALA A 95 -0.83 -15.93 -2.60
C ALA A 95 -0.55 -14.42 -2.73
N ALA A 96 -1.45 -13.55 -2.27
CA ALA A 96 -1.21 -12.11 -2.24
C ALA A 96 -0.02 -11.78 -1.33
N ALA A 97 0.05 -12.41 -0.16
CA ALA A 97 1.14 -12.21 0.78
C ALA A 97 2.44 -12.87 0.31
N ASP A 98 2.37 -14.09 -0.25
CA ASP A 98 3.53 -14.78 -0.82
C ASP A 98 4.19 -13.91 -1.89
N GLN A 99 3.40 -13.39 -2.83
CA GLN A 99 3.92 -12.60 -3.93
C GLN A 99 4.50 -11.25 -3.49
N VAL A 100 3.90 -10.56 -2.51
CA VAL A 100 4.46 -9.32 -1.97
C VAL A 100 5.80 -9.57 -1.28
N TRP A 101 5.93 -10.65 -0.50
CA TRP A 101 7.21 -11.01 0.13
C TRP A 101 8.31 -11.31 -0.90
N VAL A 102 7.99 -12.09 -1.94
CA VAL A 102 8.95 -12.38 -3.01
C VAL A 102 9.27 -11.12 -3.83
N ALA A 103 8.30 -10.25 -4.09
CA ALA A 103 8.53 -8.98 -4.76
C ALA A 103 9.47 -8.07 -3.96
N ARG A 104 9.30 -8.00 -2.64
CA ARG A 104 10.22 -7.28 -1.73
C ARG A 104 11.63 -7.87 -1.79
N TYR A 105 11.75 -9.20 -1.76
CA TYR A 105 13.05 -9.87 -1.90
C TYR A 105 13.74 -9.50 -3.22
N ILE A 106 13.03 -9.60 -4.35
CA ILE A 106 13.58 -9.24 -5.66
C ILE A 106 14.01 -7.76 -5.69
N LEU A 107 13.22 -6.86 -5.10
CA LEU A 107 13.54 -5.45 -5.02
C LEU A 107 14.84 -5.23 -4.25
N GLU A 108 14.97 -5.82 -3.07
CA GLU A 108 16.16 -5.67 -2.23
C GLU A 108 17.41 -6.27 -2.89
N ARG A 109 17.27 -7.41 -3.60
CA ARG A 109 18.33 -8.01 -4.42
C ARG A 109 18.80 -7.06 -5.53
N ILE A 110 17.88 -6.36 -6.19
CA ILE A 110 18.23 -5.39 -7.25
C ILE A 110 18.87 -4.15 -6.65
N THR A 111 18.37 -3.63 -5.53
CA THR A 111 19.00 -2.50 -4.84
C THR A 111 20.41 -2.84 -4.37
N GLU A 112 20.66 -4.09 -3.92
CA GLU A 112 22.01 -4.54 -3.58
C GLU A 112 22.96 -4.43 -4.77
N LEU A 113 22.54 -4.90 -5.96
CA LEU A 113 23.34 -4.82 -7.18
C LEU A 113 23.62 -3.36 -7.60
N ALA A 114 22.66 -2.47 -7.37
CA ALA A 114 22.78 -1.05 -7.65
C ALA A 114 23.58 -0.27 -6.59
N GLY A 115 23.95 -0.89 -5.47
CA GLY A 115 24.59 -0.19 -4.35
C GLY A 115 23.68 0.82 -3.66
N VAL A 116 22.37 0.57 -3.67
CA VAL A 116 21.32 1.39 -3.05
C VAL A 116 20.69 0.61 -1.89
N VAL A 117 20.21 1.32 -0.87
CA VAL A 117 19.54 0.74 0.28
C VAL A 117 18.04 0.91 0.13
N LEU A 118 17.29 -0.18 0.26
CA LEU A 118 15.84 -0.16 0.32
C LEU A 118 15.39 0.23 1.74
N SER A 119 14.44 1.15 1.84
CA SER A 119 13.72 1.43 3.09
C SER A 119 12.23 1.16 2.91
N LEU A 120 11.68 0.35 3.82
CA LEU A 120 10.25 0.19 4.02
C LEU A 120 9.75 0.95 5.26
N ASP A 121 10.56 1.85 5.85
CA ASP A 121 10.12 2.66 7.00
C ASP A 121 8.91 3.53 6.62
N PRO A 122 7.84 3.56 7.43
CA PRO A 122 6.62 4.32 7.10
C PRO A 122 6.81 5.84 7.04
N LYS A 123 7.89 6.37 7.62
CA LYS A 123 8.20 7.80 7.60
C LYS A 123 9.74 7.98 7.57
N PRO A 124 10.36 7.75 6.41
CA PRO A 124 11.83 7.70 6.31
C PRO A 124 12.47 9.06 6.55
N ILE A 125 11.81 10.15 6.13
CA ILE A 125 12.24 11.52 6.39
C ILE A 125 11.16 12.26 7.22
N PRO A 126 11.51 12.83 8.38
CA PRO A 126 10.61 13.67 9.16
C PRO A 126 10.21 14.96 8.43
N GLY A 127 9.08 15.55 8.84
CA GLY A 127 8.61 16.84 8.31
C GLY A 127 7.67 16.71 7.11
N ASP A 128 7.74 17.69 6.22
CA ASP A 128 6.80 17.94 5.10
C ASP A 128 7.06 17.06 3.87
N TRP A 129 7.38 15.79 4.12
CA TRP A 129 7.61 14.77 3.10
C TRP A 129 6.60 13.64 3.29
N ASN A 130 6.09 13.06 2.22
CA ASN A 130 5.15 11.95 2.32
C ASN A 130 5.79 10.77 3.07
N GLY A 131 4.97 10.02 3.81
CA GLY A 131 5.38 8.73 4.35
C GLY A 131 5.16 7.62 3.33
N ALA A 132 5.48 6.39 3.72
CA ALA A 132 5.34 5.20 2.87
C ALA A 132 4.23 4.25 3.38
N GLY A 133 3.25 3.97 2.53
CA GLY A 133 2.12 3.08 2.78
C GLY A 133 2.27 1.68 2.19
N ALA A 134 1.34 0.81 2.58
CA ALA A 134 1.09 -0.45 1.90
C ALA A 134 -0.43 -0.63 1.66
N HIS A 135 -1.04 0.26 0.87
CA HIS A 135 -2.50 0.29 0.76
C HIS A 135 -3.00 -1.07 0.26
N THR A 136 -4.04 -1.59 0.92
CA THR A 136 -4.55 -2.93 0.67
C THR A 136 -5.96 -2.83 0.12
N ASN A 137 -6.08 -3.03 -1.18
CA ASN A 137 -7.33 -3.20 -1.89
C ASN A 137 -7.90 -4.59 -1.58
N TYR A 138 -9.20 -4.67 -1.26
CA TYR A 138 -9.84 -5.91 -0.83
C TYR A 138 -11.25 -6.07 -1.39
N SER A 139 -11.57 -7.29 -1.84
CA SER A 139 -12.95 -7.67 -2.13
C SER A 139 -13.21 -9.16 -1.93
N THR A 140 -14.44 -9.49 -1.57
CA THR A 140 -15.01 -10.84 -1.71
C THR A 140 -15.84 -10.93 -2.98
N LYS A 141 -16.14 -12.13 -3.46
CA LYS A 141 -17.05 -12.33 -4.61
C LYS A 141 -18.37 -11.57 -4.47
N SER A 142 -18.99 -11.61 -3.29
CA SER A 142 -20.23 -10.87 -3.01
C SER A 142 -20.09 -9.35 -3.08
N MET A 143 -18.89 -8.80 -2.87
CA MET A 143 -18.63 -7.36 -3.10
C MET A 143 -18.51 -7.02 -4.59
N ARG A 144 -18.08 -7.98 -5.42
CA ARG A 144 -17.89 -7.81 -6.88
C ARG A 144 -19.17 -8.10 -7.69
N GLU A 145 -20.18 -8.71 -7.08
CA GLU A 145 -21.49 -8.99 -7.69
C GLU A 145 -22.48 -7.83 -7.51
N ASP A 146 -23.61 -7.86 -8.23
CA ASP A 146 -24.62 -6.80 -8.18
C ASP A 146 -25.17 -6.59 -6.76
N GLY A 147 -25.22 -5.33 -6.32
CA GLY A 147 -25.56 -4.97 -4.94
C GLY A 147 -24.38 -5.11 -3.94
N GLY A 148 -23.19 -5.44 -4.43
CA GLY A 148 -21.99 -5.63 -3.61
C GLY A 148 -21.53 -4.39 -2.83
N TYR A 149 -21.93 -3.18 -3.22
CA TYR A 149 -21.62 -1.96 -2.47
C TYR A 149 -22.18 -1.96 -1.05
N GLU A 150 -23.34 -2.58 -0.82
CA GLU A 150 -23.89 -2.73 0.54
C GLU A 150 -23.09 -3.75 1.36
N VAL A 151 -22.47 -4.75 0.72
CA VAL A 151 -21.54 -5.68 1.36
C VAL A 151 -20.24 -4.96 1.74
N ILE A 152 -19.75 -4.07 0.86
CA ILE A 152 -18.58 -3.22 1.14
C ILE A 152 -18.82 -2.34 2.37
N LYS A 153 -19.94 -1.61 2.43
CA LYS A 153 -20.26 -0.74 3.59
C LYS A 153 -20.28 -1.53 4.90
N LYS A 154 -20.93 -2.69 4.94
CA LYS A 154 -20.97 -3.58 6.12
C LYS A 154 -19.57 -4.06 6.53
N ALA A 155 -18.71 -4.37 5.56
CA ALA A 155 -17.33 -4.76 5.86
C ALA A 155 -16.53 -3.59 6.46
N ILE A 156 -16.71 -2.38 5.93
CA ILE A 156 -16.07 -1.15 6.45
C ILE A 156 -16.54 -0.84 7.88
N GLU A 157 -17.83 -1.00 8.18
CA GLU A 157 -18.37 -0.84 9.55
C GLU A 157 -17.68 -1.78 10.54
N LYS A 158 -17.52 -3.07 10.19
CA LYS A 158 -16.79 -4.04 11.03
C LYS A 158 -15.32 -3.64 11.24
N LEU A 159 -14.64 -3.16 10.19
CA LEU A 159 -13.25 -2.68 10.29
C LEU A 159 -13.11 -1.47 11.20
N GLY A 160 -14.13 -0.60 11.26
CA GLY A 160 -14.19 0.53 12.18
C GLY A 160 -14.26 0.08 13.64
N LEU A 161 -15.03 -0.97 13.94
CA LEU A 161 -15.16 -1.52 15.29
C LEU A 161 -13.87 -2.16 15.82
N ARG A 162 -13.00 -2.67 14.93
CA ARG A 162 -11.69 -3.25 15.27
C ARG A 162 -10.51 -2.37 14.86
N HIS A 163 -10.72 -1.05 14.78
CA HIS A 163 -9.70 -0.14 14.27
C HIS A 163 -8.38 -0.23 15.05
N LYS A 164 -8.44 -0.25 16.39
CA LYS A 164 -7.27 -0.27 17.26
C LYS A 164 -6.47 -1.56 17.12
N GLU A 165 -7.16 -2.69 17.02
CA GLU A 165 -6.59 -4.02 16.84
C GLU A 165 -5.90 -4.14 15.47
N HIS A 166 -6.47 -3.57 14.42
CA HIS A 166 -5.81 -3.53 13.12
C HIS A 166 -4.58 -2.62 13.16
N ILE A 167 -4.67 -1.41 13.73
CA ILE A 167 -3.55 -0.47 13.81
C ILE A 167 -2.34 -1.09 14.52
N SER A 168 -2.53 -1.83 15.61
CA SER A 168 -1.42 -2.47 16.33
C SER A 168 -0.69 -3.54 15.53
N ALA A 169 -1.30 -4.04 14.45
CA ALA A 169 -0.72 -5.06 13.56
C ALA A 169 -0.27 -4.50 12.20
N TYR A 170 -0.52 -3.21 11.93
CA TYR A 170 -0.38 -2.58 10.61
C TYR A 170 1.00 -1.95 10.36
N GLY A 171 2.01 -2.39 11.11
CA GLY A 171 3.41 -1.97 10.97
C GLY A 171 3.87 -1.02 12.08
N GLU A 172 5.09 -1.24 12.56
CA GLU A 172 5.71 -0.41 13.60
C GLU A 172 6.12 0.97 13.04
N GLY A 173 5.99 2.02 13.84
CA GLY A 173 6.34 3.39 13.45
C GLY A 173 5.25 4.13 12.66
N ASN A 174 4.10 3.51 12.46
CA ASN A 174 3.00 4.04 11.65
C ASN A 174 2.40 5.33 12.25
N GLU A 175 2.56 5.58 13.55
CA GLU A 175 2.19 6.83 14.22
C GLU A 175 2.93 8.06 13.67
N ARG A 176 4.12 7.86 13.07
CA ARG A 176 4.86 8.94 12.39
C ARG A 176 4.28 9.27 11.01
N ARG A 177 3.50 8.35 10.43
CA ARG A 177 2.90 8.47 9.10
C ARG A 177 1.44 8.93 9.17
N LEU A 178 0.61 8.23 9.94
CA LEU A 178 -0.83 8.44 10.06
C LEU A 178 -1.14 9.64 10.97
N THR A 179 -1.01 10.85 10.41
CA THR A 179 -1.09 12.12 11.15
C THR A 179 -2.27 12.99 10.74
N GLY A 180 -3.09 12.55 9.78
CA GLY A 180 -4.15 13.37 9.17
C GLY A 180 -3.64 14.33 8.07
N LYS A 181 -2.33 14.34 7.80
CA LYS A 181 -1.66 15.13 6.74
C LYS A 181 -1.11 14.20 5.66
N HIS A 182 -0.68 14.77 4.53
CA HIS A 182 -0.04 14.01 3.44
C HIS A 182 -0.86 12.80 3.01
N GLU A 183 -2.14 13.03 2.69
CA GLU A 183 -3.04 11.99 2.19
C GLU A 183 -3.18 10.77 3.14
N THR A 184 -3.10 11.00 4.46
CA THR A 184 -3.36 10.01 5.50
C THR A 184 -4.49 10.43 6.44
N ALA A 185 -5.14 9.46 7.06
CA ALA A 185 -5.99 9.70 8.24
C ALA A 185 -5.13 9.79 9.51
N ASP A 186 -5.67 10.41 10.56
CA ASP A 186 -5.10 10.33 11.91
C ASP A 186 -5.18 8.90 12.46
N ILE A 187 -4.11 8.44 13.14
CA ILE A 187 -3.99 7.06 13.62
C ILE A 187 -5.06 6.64 14.64
N ASN A 188 -5.70 7.59 15.33
CA ASN A 188 -6.71 7.31 16.35
C ASN A 188 -8.14 7.41 15.81
N THR A 189 -8.30 7.89 14.59
CA THR A 189 -9.61 8.19 14.01
C THR A 189 -9.88 7.27 12.82
N PHE A 190 -10.96 6.49 12.90
CA PHE A 190 -11.44 5.71 11.76
C PHE A 190 -12.41 6.54 10.92
N LEU A 191 -12.04 6.79 9.67
CA LEU A 191 -12.86 7.49 8.68
C LEU A 191 -12.91 6.68 7.39
N TRP A 192 -14.05 6.73 6.71
CA TRP A 192 -14.15 6.23 5.34
C TRP A 192 -14.91 7.21 4.44
N GLY A 193 -14.64 7.15 3.14
CA GLY A 193 -15.36 7.96 2.17
C GLY A 193 -15.07 7.59 0.73
N VAL A 194 -15.94 8.03 -0.16
CA VAL A 194 -15.75 7.86 -1.61
C VAL A 194 -14.74 8.87 -2.13
N ALA A 195 -13.75 8.39 -2.88
CA ALA A 195 -12.64 9.18 -3.41
C ALA A 195 -11.86 9.99 -2.37
N ASN A 196 -12.00 9.68 -1.07
CA ASN A 196 -11.39 10.45 0.00
C ASN A 196 -10.00 9.89 0.35
N ARG A 197 -8.95 10.54 -0.18
CA ARG A 197 -7.56 10.23 0.15
C ARG A 197 -7.14 10.68 1.56
N GLY A 198 -7.99 11.36 2.33
CA GLY A 198 -7.72 11.64 3.76
C GLY A 198 -8.33 10.60 4.71
N ALA A 199 -9.02 9.60 4.17
CA ALA A 199 -9.73 8.60 4.96
C ALA A 199 -8.87 7.36 5.26
N SER A 200 -9.23 6.64 6.32
CA SER A 200 -8.63 5.35 6.68
C SER A 200 -8.99 4.28 5.65
N ILE A 201 -10.25 4.24 5.22
CA ILE A 201 -10.73 3.40 4.13
C ILE A 201 -11.28 4.28 3.00
N ARG A 202 -10.88 3.99 1.77
CA ARG A 202 -11.40 4.67 0.57
C ARG A 202 -12.21 3.70 -0.28
N VAL A 203 -13.31 4.19 -0.84
CA VAL A 203 -14.01 3.51 -1.93
C VAL A 203 -13.82 4.32 -3.22
N GLY A 204 -13.45 3.67 -4.32
CA GLY A 204 -13.28 4.34 -5.61
C GLY A 204 -14.60 4.88 -6.15
N ARG A 205 -14.54 5.97 -6.94
CA ARG A 205 -15.74 6.51 -7.63
C ARG A 205 -16.36 5.46 -8.54
N ASP A 206 -15.54 4.68 -9.23
CA ASP A 206 -16.00 3.63 -10.14
C ASP A 206 -16.74 2.52 -9.39
N THR A 207 -16.24 2.10 -8.22
CA THR A 207 -16.93 1.13 -7.33
C THR A 207 -18.28 1.68 -6.85
N GLU A 208 -18.33 2.94 -6.42
CA GLU A 208 -19.58 3.58 -5.99
C GLU A 208 -20.59 3.63 -7.15
N GLN A 209 -20.16 4.12 -8.31
CA GLN A 209 -21.00 4.28 -9.50
C GLN A 209 -21.52 2.93 -10.03
N ALA A 210 -20.69 1.88 -10.00
CA ALA A 210 -21.08 0.54 -10.42
C ALA A 210 -21.94 -0.19 -9.39
N GLY A 211 -22.00 0.28 -8.13
CA GLY A 211 -22.69 -0.39 -7.04
C GLY A 211 -22.05 -1.73 -6.61
N LYS A 212 -20.81 -1.99 -7.02
CA LYS A 212 -20.02 -3.21 -6.74
C LYS A 212 -18.54 -2.99 -7.04
N GLY A 213 -17.66 -3.78 -6.41
CA GLY A 213 -16.21 -3.71 -6.62
C GLY A 213 -15.42 -4.04 -5.36
N TYR A 214 -14.52 -3.13 -4.98
CA TYR A 214 -13.59 -3.27 -3.84
C TYR A 214 -13.45 -1.96 -3.05
N PHE A 215 -12.90 -2.05 -1.84
CA PHE A 215 -12.43 -0.91 -1.06
C PHE A 215 -10.92 -0.97 -0.85
N GLU A 216 -10.32 0.15 -0.47
CA GLU A 216 -8.89 0.34 -0.23
C GLU A 216 -8.66 0.66 1.25
N ASP A 217 -7.99 -0.22 2.00
CA ASP A 217 -7.51 0.06 3.35
C ASP A 217 -6.16 0.78 3.30
N ARG A 218 -6.13 2.05 3.71
CA ARG A 218 -4.97 2.95 3.57
C ARG A 218 -4.12 3.04 4.83
N ARG A 219 -4.54 2.32 5.88
CA ARG A 219 -3.90 2.30 7.19
C ARG A 219 -2.60 1.47 7.28
N PRO A 220 -2.39 0.38 6.50
CA PRO A 220 -1.14 -0.37 6.59
C PRO A 220 0.08 0.48 6.20
N ALA A 221 1.13 0.41 7.00
CA ALA A 221 2.44 1.00 6.71
C ALA A 221 3.20 0.18 5.65
N SER A 222 4.15 0.80 4.96
CA SER A 222 5.04 0.13 4.00
C SER A 222 5.79 -1.08 4.56
N ASN A 223 6.12 -1.10 5.86
CA ASN A 223 6.78 -2.22 6.53
C ASN A 223 5.82 -3.31 7.04
N MET A 224 4.51 -3.22 6.77
CA MET A 224 3.55 -4.20 7.26
C MET A 224 3.88 -5.63 6.78
N ASN A 225 3.52 -6.63 7.59
CA ASN A 225 3.57 -8.02 7.18
C ASN A 225 2.30 -8.36 6.39
N PRO A 226 2.38 -8.69 5.08
CA PRO A 226 1.19 -8.93 4.27
C PRO A 226 0.38 -10.14 4.77
N TYR A 227 1.01 -11.14 5.40
CA TYR A 227 0.28 -12.28 5.99
C TYR A 227 -0.64 -11.81 7.11
N THR A 228 -0.15 -10.93 7.97
CA THR A 228 -0.92 -10.37 9.09
C THR A 228 -2.04 -9.50 8.57
N VAL A 229 -1.76 -8.53 7.70
CA VAL A 229 -2.77 -7.57 7.23
C VAL A 229 -3.88 -8.26 6.43
N THR A 230 -3.52 -9.12 5.47
CA THR A 230 -4.51 -9.81 4.63
C THR A 230 -5.42 -10.71 5.45
N SER A 231 -4.85 -11.54 6.34
CA SER A 231 -5.62 -12.43 7.21
C SER A 231 -6.54 -11.67 8.17
N MET A 232 -6.07 -10.59 8.79
CA MET A 232 -6.91 -9.78 9.70
C MET A 232 -8.06 -9.09 8.99
N ILE A 233 -7.86 -8.59 7.76
CA ILE A 233 -8.96 -8.03 6.95
C ILE A 233 -10.00 -9.12 6.67
N ALA A 234 -9.58 -10.31 6.23
CA ALA A 234 -10.51 -11.42 5.99
C ALA A 234 -11.23 -11.85 7.27
N GLU A 235 -10.51 -12.03 8.38
CA GLU A 235 -11.08 -12.42 9.67
C GLU A 235 -12.15 -11.43 10.12
N THR A 236 -11.83 -10.13 10.15
CA THR A 236 -12.76 -9.10 10.61
C THR A 236 -13.98 -8.96 9.70
N THR A 237 -13.80 -9.07 8.38
CA THR A 237 -14.91 -8.85 7.45
C THR A 237 -15.81 -10.09 7.30
N ILE A 238 -15.26 -11.31 7.39
CA ILE A 238 -15.96 -12.57 7.11
C ILE A 238 -16.35 -13.31 8.40
N LEU A 239 -15.38 -13.57 9.28
CA LEU A 239 -15.54 -14.52 10.40
C LEU A 239 -16.03 -13.84 11.67
N TRP A 240 -15.50 -12.65 11.95
CA TRP A 240 -15.80 -11.92 13.17
C TRP A 240 -17.24 -11.38 13.16
N LYS A 241 -17.84 -11.45 14.35
CA LYS A 241 -19.17 -10.91 14.67
C LYS A 241 -19.01 -9.97 15.88
N PRO A 242 -19.52 -8.74 15.79
CA PRO A 242 -19.58 -7.81 16.91
C PRO A 242 -20.32 -8.37 18.13
#